data_AF-A0A2V9MHL6-F1
#
_entry.id   AF-A0A2V9MHL6-F1
#
_cell.length_a   1.000
_cell.length_b   1.000
_cell.length_c   1.000
_cell.angle_alpha   90.00
_cell.angle_beta   90.00
_cell.angle_gamma   90.00
#
_symmetry.space_group_name_H-M   'P 1'
#
loop_
_entity.id
_entity.type
_entity.pdbx_description
1 polymer ?
#
loop_
_entity_poly.entity_id
_entity_poly.type
_entity_poly.pdbx_seq_one_letter_code
_entity_poly.pdbx_strand_id
1 'polypeptide(L)' 'MTKTDPITREIIQSALAAAADEMSLALYRTAYSTIVRDCLDYSTSLCNGRGEMIQYRLLWRRC' A
#
# COMPACT_ATOMS: atom_id res chain seq x y z
N MET A 1 9.29 -25.13 -16.21
CA MET A 1 8.21 -24.55 -15.37
C MET A 1 8.85 -23.81 -14.23
N THR A 2 8.92 -22.48 -14.34
CA THR A 2 9.45 -21.56 -13.33
C THR A 2 8.56 -21.60 -12.10
N LYS A 3 8.84 -22.55 -11.20
CA LYS A 3 8.23 -22.64 -9.88
C LYS A 3 8.78 -21.44 -9.11
N THR A 4 8.02 -20.34 -9.08
CA THR A 4 8.35 -19.16 -8.28
C THR A 4 8.68 -19.63 -6.89
N ASP A 5 9.92 -19.40 -6.47
CA ASP A 5 10.37 -19.80 -5.15
C ASP A 5 9.45 -19.15 -4.10
N PRO A 6 8.78 -19.94 -3.24
CA PRO A 6 7.77 -19.42 -2.33
C PRO A 6 8.35 -18.38 -1.38
N ILE A 7 9.63 -18.52 -1.00
CA ILE A 7 10.31 -17.56 -0.13
C ILE A 7 10.46 -16.22 -0.84
N THR A 8 10.93 -16.23 -2.09
CA THR A 8 11.06 -15.03 -2.93
C THR A 8 9.72 -14.34 -3.13
N ARG A 9 8.63 -15.10 -3.31
CA ARG A 9 7.28 -14.54 -3.45
C ARG A 9 6.79 -13.85 -2.18
N GLU A 10 7.08 -14.42 -1.00
CA GLU A 10 6.72 -13.79 0.27
C GLU A 10 7.55 -12.54 0.54
N ILE A 11 8.84 -12.54 0.20
CA ILE A 11 9.71 -11.35 0.31
C ILE A 11 9.16 -10.22 -0.56
N ILE A 12 8.82 -10.50 -1.81
CA ILE A 12 8.26 -9.48 -2.73
C ILE A 12 6.91 -8.96 -2.20
N GLN A 13 6.02 -9.83 -1.72
CA GLN A 13 4.74 -9.39 -1.13
C GLN A 13 4.96 -8.49 0.09
N SER A 14 5.88 -8.84 0.98
CA SER A 14 6.23 -8.03 2.15
C SER A 14 6.81 -6.67 1.75
N ALA A 15 7.71 -6.65 0.76
CA ALA A 15 8.28 -5.41 0.23
C ALA A 15 7.22 -4.50 -0.41
N LEU A 16 6.28 -5.06 -1.18
CA LEU A 16 5.16 -4.31 -1.77
C LEU A 16 4.22 -3.77 -0.69
N ALA A 17 3.97 -4.55 0.36
CA ALA A 17 3.19 -4.09 1.51
C ALA A 17 3.89 -2.92 2.22
N ALA A 18 5.20 -3.01 2.46
CA ALA A 18 5.97 -1.92 3.07
C ALA A 18 5.98 -0.65 2.20
N ALA A 19 6.12 -0.79 0.87
CA ALA A 19 6.07 0.34 -0.06
C ALA A 19 4.70 1.05 -0.02
N ALA A 20 3.60 0.30 0.06
CA ALA A 20 2.26 0.88 0.23
C ALA A 20 2.13 1.69 1.54
N ASP A 21 2.80 1.25 2.60
CA ASP A 21 2.79 1.93 3.90
C ASP A 21 3.52 3.26 3.84
N GLU A 22 4.70 3.26 3.24
CA GLU A 22 5.49 4.47 3.05
C GLU A 22 4.74 5.48 2.19
N MET A 23 4.07 5.05 1.12
CA MET A 23 3.21 5.94 0.31
C MET A 23 2.07 6.54 1.14
N SER A 24 1.41 5.74 1.98
CA SER A 24 0.33 6.23 2.84
C SER A 24 0.83 7.27 3.86
N LEU A 25 2.01 7.04 4.43
CA LEU A 25 2.64 7.96 5.38
C LEU A 25 3.13 9.25 4.71
N ALA A 26 3.65 9.15 3.49
CA ALA A 26 4.06 10.30 2.70
C ALA A 26 2.85 11.18 2.34
N LEU A 27 1.72 10.57 1.96
CA LEU A 27 0.47 11.30 1.74
C LEU A 27 -0.04 11.96 3.02
N TYR A 28 -0.04 11.23 4.15
CA TYR A 28 -0.41 11.80 5.44
C TYR A 28 0.38 13.07 5.78
N ARG A 29 1.70 13.04 5.57
CA ARG A 29 2.62 14.14 5.92
C ARG A 29 2.51 15.33 4.98
N THR A 30 2.12 15.12 3.73
CA THR A 30 1.99 16.18 2.71
C THR A 30 0.56 16.66 2.51
N ALA A 31 -0.42 15.99 3.12
CA ALA A 31 -1.82 16.36 3.06
C ALA A 31 -2.04 17.75 3.70
N TYR A 32 -2.36 18.73 2.86
CA TYR A 32 -2.79 20.06 3.29
C TYR A 32 -4.23 20.04 3.83
N SER A 33 -5.08 19.16 3.29
CA SER A 33 -6.48 19.04 3.70
C SER A 33 -6.61 18.38 5.08
N THR A 34 -7.30 19.05 5.98
CA THR A 34 -7.62 18.52 7.32
C THR A 34 -8.55 17.31 7.25
N ILE A 35 -9.39 17.18 6.23
CA ILE A 35 -10.22 15.98 6.04
C ILE A 35 -9.34 14.77 5.70
N VAL A 36 -8.37 14.95 4.80
CA VAL A 36 -7.46 13.86 4.41
C VAL A 36 -6.55 13.49 5.60
N ARG A 37 -6.03 14.48 6.34
CA ARG A 37 -5.15 14.23 7.48
C ARG A 37 -5.91 13.68 8.70
N ASP A 38 -7.02 14.30 9.09
CA ASP A 38 -7.67 14.01 10.37
C ASP A 38 -8.80 12.97 10.22
N CYS A 39 -9.51 12.94 9.08
CA CYS A 39 -10.52 11.91 8.78
C CYS A 39 -9.94 10.69 8.04
N LEU A 40 -8.66 10.73 7.64
CA LEU A 40 -7.97 9.66 6.93
C LEU A 40 -8.73 9.19 5.66
N ASP A 41 -9.37 10.13 4.97
CA ASP A 41 -10.14 9.88 3.75
C ASP A 41 -9.22 9.73 2.53
N TYR A 42 -8.34 8.74 2.59
CA TYR A 42 -7.48 8.35 1.49
C TYR A 42 -7.10 6.87 1.62
N SER A 43 -6.81 6.27 0.48
CA SER A 43 -6.23 4.94 0.41
C SER A 43 -5.08 4.95 -0.58
N THR A 44 -4.12 4.06 -0.37
CA THR A 44 -3.02 3.85 -1.30
C THR A 44 -3.04 2.41 -1.75
N SER A 45 -2.85 2.19 -3.05
CA SER A 45 -2.80 0.85 -3.62
C SER A 45 -1.78 0.77 -4.73
N LEU A 46 -1.22 -0.43 -4.89
CA LEU A 46 -0.30 -0.79 -5.96
C LEU A 46 -1.05 -1.66 -6.96
N CYS A 47 -1.04 -1.25 -8.23
CA CYS A 47 -1.68 -1.97 -9.31
C CYS A 47 -0.65 -2.66 -10.21
N ASN A 48 -1.01 -3.80 -10.79
CA ASN A 48 -0.20 -4.46 -11.81
C ASN A 48 -0.37 -3.79 -13.18
N GLY A 49 0.41 -4.19 -14.18
CA GLY A 49 0.29 -3.67 -15.55
C GLY A 49 -1.04 -3.97 -16.25
N ARG A 50 -1.92 -4.77 -15.64
CA ARG A 50 -3.29 -5.05 -16.11
C ARG A 50 -4.36 -4.23 -15.37
N GLY A 51 -3.96 -3.40 -14.41
CA GLY A 51 -4.88 -2.60 -13.59
C GLY A 51 -5.48 -3.34 -12.40
N GLU A 52 -5.03 -4.57 -12.09
CA GLU A 52 -5.48 -5.30 -10.92
C GLU A 52 -4.72 -4.83 -9.68
N MET A 53 -5.44 -4.67 -8.57
CA MET A 53 -4.87 -4.23 -7.30
C MET A 53 -4.09 -5.39 -6.65
N ILE A 54 -2.78 -5.24 -6.48
CA ILE A 54 -1.90 -6.26 -5.88
C ILE A 54 -1.86 -6.10 -4.36
N GLN A 55 -1.72 -4.86 -3.90
CA GLN A 55 -1.66 -4.51 -2.49
C GLN A 55 -2.37 -3.19 -2.25
N TYR A 56 -3.04 -3.06 -1.12
CA TYR A 56 -3.68 -1.81 -0.71
C TYR A 56 -3.48 -1.60 0.80
N ARG A 57 -3.26 -0.35 1.20
CA ARG A 57 -3.23 0.05 2.60
C ARG A 57 -4.47 0.90 2.91
N LEU A 58 -5.34 0.34 3.75
CA LEU A 58 -6.39 1.09 4.43
C LEU A 58 -5.88 1.47 5.83
N LEU A 59 -5.81 2.77 6.11
CA LEU A 59 -5.47 3.28 7.44
C LEU A 59 -6.55 3.01 8.48
N TRP A 60 -7.77 2.65 8.05
CA TRP A 60 -8.89 2.43 8.96
C TRP A 60 -8.79 1.15 9.81
N ARG A 61 -7.75 0.33 9.60
CA ARG A 61 -7.49 -0.88 10.41
C ARG A 61 -6.81 -0.61 11.76
N ARG A 62 -6.53 0.65 12.10
CA ARG A 62 -5.74 1.02 13.28
C ARG A 62 -6.44 1.93 14.30
N CYS A 63 -7.73 2.16 14.14
CA CYS A 63 -8.59 2.75 15.17
C CYS A 63 -9.55 1.73 15.75
#